data_AF-A0A7K1TUM4-F1
#
_entry.id   AF-A0A7K1TUM4-F1
#
_cell.length_a   1.000
_cell.length_b   1.000
_cell.length_c   1.000
_cell.angle_alpha   90.00
_cell.angle_beta   90.00
_cell.angle_gamma   90.00
#
_symmetry.space_group_name_H-M   'P 1'
#
loop_
_entity.id
_entity.type
_entity.pdbx_description
1 polymer ?
#
loop_
_entity_poly.entity_id
_entity_poly.type
_entity_poly.pdbx_seq_one_letter_code
_entity_poly.pdbx_strand_id
1 'polypeptide(L)'
;MSAEKRTPPATHRGSSLGGLRAAANMPPEVRSERARKASEARWARENERRAAAGLPPTKKHRPEPSADDLEPWLEEVDRRYPDREWPNREARRREAIIIARTAAAEAAADAVRRRGDS
;
A
#
# COMPACT_ATOMS: atom_id res chain seq x y z
N MET A 1 -38.13 33.92 -15.29
CA MET A 1 -37.63 32.56 -15.05
C MET A 1 -36.29 32.42 -15.75
N SER A 2 -35.17 32.60 -15.04
CA SER A 2 -33.84 32.51 -15.63
C SER A 2 -33.15 31.26 -15.09
N ALA A 3 -32.84 30.33 -15.99
CA ALA A 3 -32.13 29.11 -15.69
C ALA A 3 -30.64 29.42 -15.42
N GLU A 4 -30.24 29.26 -14.17
CA GLU A 4 -28.87 29.38 -13.70
C GLU A 4 -28.04 28.22 -14.27
N LYS A 5 -27.09 28.53 -15.15
CA LYS A 5 -26.17 27.55 -15.75
C LYS A 5 -25.23 27.05 -14.66
N ARG A 6 -25.47 25.84 -14.16
CA ARG A 6 -24.53 25.09 -13.32
C ARG A 6 -23.33 24.63 -14.16
N THR A 7 -22.20 25.28 -13.99
CA THR A 7 -20.89 24.82 -14.50
C THR A 7 -20.44 23.59 -13.70
N PRO A 8 -20.12 22.44 -14.32
CA PRO A 8 -19.56 21.30 -13.58
C PRO A 8 -18.12 21.61 -13.12
N PRO A 9 -17.68 21.12 -11.95
CA PRO A 9 -16.31 21.33 -11.48
C PRO A 9 -15.32 20.62 -12.41
N ALA A 10 -14.32 21.38 -12.88
CA ALA A 10 -13.24 20.90 -13.72
C ALA A 10 -12.58 19.66 -13.08
N THR A 11 -12.63 18.55 -13.80
CA THR A 11 -12.06 17.28 -13.36
C THR A 11 -10.53 17.34 -13.42
N HIS A 12 -9.90 17.16 -12.25
CA HIS A 12 -8.47 17.15 -11.94
C HIS A 12 -7.61 16.07 -12.67
N ARG A 13 -7.90 15.72 -13.93
CA ARG A 13 -7.15 14.62 -14.60
C ARG A 13 -5.74 15.01 -15.05
N GLY A 14 -5.47 16.30 -15.30
CA GLY A 14 -4.16 16.79 -15.78
C GLY A 14 -3.02 16.82 -14.74
N SER A 15 -3.33 16.90 -13.44
CA SER A 15 -2.30 16.95 -12.38
C SER A 15 -1.61 15.62 -12.13
N SER A 16 -2.22 14.50 -12.52
CA SER A 16 -1.72 13.16 -12.23
C SER A 16 -0.45 12.82 -13.03
N LEU A 17 -0.43 13.12 -14.33
CA LEU A 17 0.71 12.83 -15.22
C LEU A 17 1.92 13.72 -14.93
N GLY A 18 1.70 15.01 -14.63
CA GLY A 18 2.78 15.93 -14.25
C GLY A 18 3.45 15.55 -12.92
N GLY A 19 2.66 15.11 -11.94
CA GLY A 19 3.17 14.62 -10.66
C GLY A 19 3.99 13.33 -10.80
N LEU A 20 3.56 12.41 -11.67
CA LEU A 20 4.28 11.17 -11.95
C LEU A 20 5.62 11.43 -12.66
N ARG A 21 5.66 12.33 -13.64
CA ARG A 21 6.90 12.72 -14.34
C ARG A 21 7.88 13.41 -13.41
N ALA A 22 7.40 14.33 -12.55
CA ALA A 22 8.24 14.97 -11.55
C ALA A 22 8.79 13.98 -10.52
N ALA A 23 8.00 12.96 -10.13
CA ALA A 23 8.45 11.91 -9.21
C ALA A 23 9.44 10.93 -9.86
N ALA A 24 9.34 10.69 -11.17
CA ALA A 24 10.25 9.83 -11.92
C ALA A 24 11.65 10.45 -12.07
N ASN A 25 11.75 11.77 -12.11
CA ASN A 25 13.02 12.50 -12.24
C ASN A 25 13.74 12.76 -10.90
N MET A 26 13.17 12.32 -9.76
CA MET A 26 13.82 12.49 -8.45
C MET A 26 14.79 11.34 -8.16
N PRO A 27 15.90 11.62 -7.44
CA PRO A 27 16.72 10.57 -6.86
C PRO A 27 15.87 9.62 -6.00
N PRO A 28 16.12 8.30 -6.05
CA PRO A 28 15.34 7.29 -5.30
C PRO A 28 15.17 7.59 -3.81
N GLU A 29 16.23 8.13 -3.19
CA GLU A 29 16.36 8.45 -1.77
C GLU A 29 15.44 9.62 -1.43
N VAL A 30 15.48 10.68 -2.24
CA VAL A 30 14.61 11.85 -2.11
C VAL A 30 13.14 11.48 -2.33
N ARG A 31 12.87 10.60 -3.29
CA ARG A 31 11.53 10.07 -3.54
C ARG A 31 11.01 9.27 -2.34
N SER A 32 11.87 8.42 -1.76
CA SER A 32 11.56 7.61 -0.57
C SER A 32 11.27 8.48 0.65
N GLU A 33 12.11 9.47 0.93
CA GLU A 33 11.90 10.42 2.02
C GLU A 33 10.60 11.21 1.87
N ARG A 34 10.32 11.69 0.66
CA ARG A 34 9.09 12.42 0.37
C ARG A 34 7.85 11.54 0.57
N ALA A 35 7.91 10.29 0.14
CA ALA A 35 6.84 9.32 0.37
C ALA A 35 6.64 9.03 1.86
N ARG A 36 7.74 8.88 2.63
CA ARG A 36 7.69 8.69 4.08
C ARG A 36 7.03 9.88 4.79
N LYS A 37 7.47 11.11 4.50
CA LYS A 37 6.88 12.35 5.05
C LYS A 37 5.40 12.47 4.72
N ALA A 38 5.01 12.16 3.48
CA ALA A 38 3.61 12.18 3.07
C ALA A 38 2.77 11.14 3.84
N SER A 39 3.31 9.94 4.06
CA SER A 39 2.66 8.89 4.86
C SER A 39 2.50 9.31 6.33
N GLU A 40 3.55 9.88 6.94
CA GLU A 40 3.52 10.43 8.30
C GLU A 40 2.44 11.50 8.47
N ALA A 41 2.37 12.46 7.53
CA ALA A 41 1.36 13.51 7.57
C ALA A 41 -0.07 12.97 7.44
N ARG A 42 -0.31 11.96 6.58
CA ARG A 42 -1.63 11.32 6.45
C ARG A 42 -2.06 10.65 7.76
N TRP A 43 -1.15 9.94 8.41
CA TRP A 43 -1.44 9.28 9.67
C TRP A 43 -1.65 10.25 10.84
N ALA A 44 -0.90 11.35 10.87
CA ALA A 44 -1.12 12.42 11.85
C ALA A 44 -2.55 13.00 11.73
N ARG A 45 -2.98 13.32 10.51
CA ARG A 45 -4.35 13.82 10.24
C ARG A 45 -5.44 12.82 10.64
N GLU A 46 -5.22 11.54 10.40
CA GLU A 46 -6.18 10.51 10.83
C GLU A 46 -6.29 10.42 12.35
N ASN A 47 -5.17 10.54 13.07
CA ASN A 47 -5.18 10.59 14.54
C ASN A 47 -5.82 11.86 15.08
N GLU A 48 -5.62 13.02 14.44
CA GLU A 48 -6.34 14.26 14.77
C GLU A 48 -7.85 14.08 14.58
N ARG A 49 -8.28 13.49 13.46
CA ARG A 49 -9.70 13.19 13.19
C ARG A 49 -10.32 12.27 14.26
N ARG A 50 -9.57 11.25 14.69
CA ARG A 50 -9.99 10.34 15.76
C ARG A 50 -10.06 11.05 17.12
N ALA A 51 -9.07 11.88 17.44
CA ALA A 51 -9.07 12.68 18.66
C ALA A 51 -10.27 13.62 18.72
N ALA A 52 -10.62 14.28 17.60
CA ALA A 52 -11.82 15.09 17.48
C ALA A 52 -13.12 14.29 17.68
N ALA A 53 -13.10 12.98 17.40
CA ALA A 53 -14.21 12.06 17.65
C ALA A 53 -14.15 11.36 19.02
N GLY A 54 -13.22 11.74 19.91
CA GLY A 54 -13.03 11.10 21.22
C GLY A 54 -12.48 9.66 21.15
N LEU A 55 -11.95 9.25 20.01
CA LEU A 55 -11.40 7.91 19.79
C LEU A 55 -9.89 7.89 20.06
N PRO A 56 -9.36 6.77 20.58
CA PRO A 56 -7.93 6.63 20.81
C PRO A 56 -7.14 6.68 19.49
N PRO A 57 -5.86 7.12 19.52
CA PRO A 57 -5.01 7.17 18.35
C PRO A 57 -4.80 5.78 17.77
N THR A 58 -4.76 5.69 16.44
CA THR A 58 -4.48 4.45 15.72
C THR A 58 -3.00 4.36 15.33
N LYS A 59 -2.49 3.14 15.30
CA LYS A 59 -1.11 2.85 14.85
C LYS A 59 -1.11 2.65 13.34
N LYS A 60 0.04 2.93 12.71
CA LYS A 60 0.23 2.67 11.28
C LYS A 60 0.06 1.17 11.02
N HIS A 61 -1.05 0.78 10.41
CA HIS A 61 -1.25 -0.57 9.91
C HIS A 61 -0.85 -0.62 8.43
N ARG A 62 -0.04 -1.60 8.04
CA ARG A 62 0.12 -1.87 6.61
C ARG A 62 -1.16 -2.55 6.13
N PRO A 63 -1.69 -2.19 4.95
CA PRO A 63 -2.81 -2.95 4.41
C PRO A 63 -2.42 -4.43 4.34
N GLU A 64 -3.31 -5.27 4.84
CA GLU A 64 -3.19 -6.71 4.69
C GLU A 64 -3.83 -7.12 3.36
N PRO A 65 -3.31 -8.18 2.71
CA PRO A 65 -3.99 -8.78 1.58
C PRO A 65 -5.43 -9.18 1.96
N SER A 66 -6.34 -9.13 0.98
CA SER A 66 -7.68 -9.67 1.16
C SER A 66 -7.62 -11.19 1.44
N ALA A 67 -8.72 -11.77 1.92
CA ALA A 67 -8.76 -13.22 2.16
C ALA A 67 -8.50 -14.00 0.86
N ASP A 68 -9.14 -13.58 -0.24
CA ASP A 68 -9.02 -14.20 -1.57
C ASP A 68 -7.58 -14.09 -2.10
N ASP A 69 -6.94 -12.92 -1.95
CA ASP A 69 -5.53 -12.75 -2.37
C ASP A 69 -4.56 -13.61 -1.53
N LEU A 70 -4.96 -14.00 -0.31
CA LEU A 70 -4.11 -14.72 0.62
C LEU A 70 -4.25 -16.24 0.51
N GLU A 71 -5.35 -16.75 -0.03
CA GLU A 71 -5.64 -18.17 -0.20
C GLU A 71 -4.50 -18.98 -0.87
N PRO A 72 -3.94 -18.57 -2.03
CA PRO A 72 -2.83 -19.31 -2.64
C PRO A 72 -1.57 -19.34 -1.76
N TRP A 73 -1.38 -18.33 -0.91
CA TRP A 73 -0.23 -18.27 -0.01
C TRP A 73 -0.43 -19.13 1.23
N LEU A 74 -1.67 -19.37 1.66
CA LEU A 74 -1.97 -20.32 2.72
C LEU A 74 -1.67 -21.75 2.27
N GLU A 75 -2.00 -22.10 1.02
CA GLU A 75 -1.60 -23.38 0.43
C GLU A 75 -0.07 -23.52 0.32
N GLU A 76 0.60 -22.44 -0.08
CA GLU A 76 2.07 -22.41 -0.14
C GLU A 76 2.71 -22.57 1.24
N VAL A 77 2.11 -22.00 2.30
CA VAL A 77 2.55 -22.23 3.69
C VAL A 77 2.48 -23.72 4.04
N ASP A 78 1.37 -24.38 3.73
CA ASP A 78 1.20 -25.81 4.02
C ASP A 78 2.18 -26.66 3.22
N ARG A 79 2.44 -26.29 1.96
CA ARG A 79 3.43 -26.97 1.11
C ARG A 79 4.86 -26.82 1.63
N ARG A 80 5.23 -25.64 2.15
CA ARG A 80 6.58 -25.37 2.69
C ARG A 80 6.79 -25.95 4.08
N TYR A 81 5.73 -26.01 4.88
CA TYR A 81 5.78 -26.40 6.29
C TYR A 81 4.74 -27.48 6.61
N PRO A 82 4.79 -28.66 5.96
CA PRO A 82 3.76 -29.69 6.11
C PRO A 82 3.65 -30.23 7.55
N ASP A 83 4.77 -30.28 8.27
CA ASP A 83 4.84 -30.85 9.63
C ASP A 83 4.76 -29.77 10.73
N ARG A 84 4.56 -28.50 10.35
CA ARG A 84 4.57 -27.40 11.33
C ARG A 84 3.21 -27.25 11.99
N GLU A 85 3.17 -27.49 13.30
CA GLU A 85 2.01 -27.14 14.11
C GLU A 85 1.92 -25.63 14.34
N TRP A 86 0.78 -25.06 13.96
CA TRP A 86 0.51 -23.65 14.16
C TRP A 86 -0.25 -23.43 15.48
N PRO A 87 0.19 -22.49 16.34
CA PRO A 87 -0.47 -22.26 17.62
C PRO A 87 -1.90 -21.71 17.47
N ASN A 88 -2.21 -21.09 16.31
CA ASN A 88 -3.55 -20.68 15.93
C ASN A 88 -3.59 -20.33 14.42
N ARG A 89 -4.81 -20.13 13.89
CA ARG A 89 -5.02 -19.74 12.48
C ARG A 89 -4.32 -18.44 12.10
N GLU A 90 -4.21 -17.50 13.04
CA GLU A 90 -3.59 -16.19 12.79
C GLU A 90 -2.07 -16.30 12.61
N ALA A 91 -1.41 -17.23 13.31
CA ALA A 91 0.02 -17.51 13.11
C ALA A 91 0.29 -18.05 11.69
N ARG A 92 -0.53 -18.99 11.22
CA ARG A 92 -0.47 -19.49 9.83
C ARG A 92 -0.72 -18.37 8.82
N ARG A 93 -1.74 -17.54 9.08
CA ARG A 93 -2.09 -16.39 8.25
C ARG A 93 -0.94 -15.39 8.13
N ARG A 94 -0.26 -15.10 9.24
CA ARG A 94 0.91 -14.19 9.25
C ARG A 94 2.05 -14.73 8.41
N GLU A 95 2.32 -16.03 8.46
CA GLU A 95 3.33 -16.65 7.60
C GLU A 95 2.98 -16.48 6.12
N ALA A 96 1.72 -16.73 5.75
CA ALA A 96 1.26 -16.52 4.38
C ALA A 96 1.45 -15.06 3.93
N ILE A 97 1.17 -14.09 4.80
CA ILE A 97 1.40 -12.67 4.52
C ILE A 97 2.90 -12.38 4.32
N ILE A 98 3.78 -13.02 5.09
CA ILE A 98 5.23 -12.86 4.96
C ILE A 98 5.71 -13.41 3.61
N ILE A 99 5.28 -14.62 3.25
CA ILE A 99 5.63 -15.26 1.97
C ILE A 99 5.12 -14.40 0.80
N ALA A 100 3.86 -13.98 0.83
CA ALA A 100 3.26 -13.14 -0.20
C ALA A 100 4.05 -11.83 -0.40
N ARG A 101 4.42 -11.17 0.70
CA ARG A 101 5.22 -9.93 0.64
C ARG A 101 6.62 -10.15 0.11
N THR A 102 7.23 -11.28 0.46
CA THR A 102 8.58 -11.63 0.00
C THR A 102 8.57 -11.89 -1.50
N ALA A 103 7.62 -12.71 -1.98
CA ALA A 103 7.45 -12.98 -3.40
C ALA A 103 7.14 -11.71 -4.21
N ALA A 104 6.30 -10.81 -3.67
CA ALA A 104 6.04 -9.53 -4.31
C ALA A 104 7.29 -8.63 -4.38
N ALA A 105 8.13 -8.64 -3.34
CA ALA A 105 9.38 -7.89 -3.33
C ALA A 105 10.39 -8.46 -4.34
N GLU A 106 10.49 -9.78 -4.44
CA GLU A 106 11.32 -10.47 -5.45
C GLU A 106 10.84 -10.15 -6.87
N ALA A 107 9.55 -10.28 -7.14
CA ALA A 107 8.97 -9.95 -8.44
C ALA A 107 9.19 -8.47 -8.82
N ALA A 108 9.09 -7.55 -7.86
CA ALA A 108 9.39 -6.14 -8.07
C ALA A 108 10.87 -5.90 -8.35
N ALA A 109 11.78 -6.55 -7.60
CA ALA A 109 13.21 -6.45 -7.82
C ALA A 109 13.61 -6.99 -9.20
N ASP A 110 13.05 -8.12 -9.61
CA ASP A 110 13.24 -8.69 -10.94
C ASP A 110 12.73 -7.77 -12.05
N ALA A 111 11.56 -7.17 -11.87
CA ALA A 111 11.01 -6.21 -12.83
C ALA A 111 11.89 -4.96 -12.97
N VAL A 112 12.49 -4.49 -11.88
CA VAL A 112 13.46 -3.37 -11.92
C VAL A 112 14.74 -3.80 -12.64
N ARG A 113 15.27 -5.00 -12.36
CA ARG A 113 16.48 -5.52 -13.03
C ARG A 113 16.29 -5.59 -14.55
N ARG A 114 15.19 -6.20 -15.00
CA ARG A 114 14.88 -6.32 -16.45
C ARG A 114 14.72 -4.97 -17.15
N ARG A 115 14.31 -3.92 -16.44
CA ARG A 115 14.20 -2.55 -16.98
C ARG A 115 15.52 -1.79 -17.01
N GLY A 116 16.50 -2.17 -16.19
CA GLY A 116 17.84 -1.57 -16.18
C GLY A 116 18.75 -2.11 -17.29
N ASP A 117 18.45 -3.30 -17.80
CA ASP A 117 19.19 -3.96 -18.89
C ASP A 117 18.62 -3.66 -20.29
N SER A 118 17.63 -2.77 -20.42
CA SER A 118 16.99 -2.33 -21.69
C SER A 118 17.31 -0.87 -21.98
#